data_AF-A0A0N8QSN2-F1
#
_entry.id   AF-A0A0N8QSN2-F1
#
_cell.length_a   1.000
_cell.length_b   1.000
_cell.length_c   1.000
_cell.angle_alpha   90.00
_cell.angle_beta   90.00
_cell.angle_gamma   90.00
#
_symmetry.space_group_name_H-M   'P 1'
#
loop_
_entity.id
_entity.type
_entity.pdbx_description
1 polymer ?
#
loop_
_entity_poly.entity_id
_entity_poly.type
_entity_poly.pdbx_seq_one_letter_code
_entity_poly.pdbx_strand_id
1 'polypeptide(L)'
;MMRLTLLLSSLLLAACSSGNALTSRTKDAPLSQLNEINAKLAFTCIHEKIPASSAETDVLFNYARWLQKNNQIPQDEAVDVEIGRLYRIAAENNHYKANVNLQNGAMRGQFKLAGAERLRLSQQLIDAHVASGYYMVAIYLQKGAAGLQQDENMSLRYFRKAADEGSAQAQAYVAEKLAPIDIAPDVARQMRSCAASQGNGDAALALGVNLSTAKQYQAALEAFQLGAAAGNETAASFLDSGFRGPKPDDRLYYLGQKEDLERAERYKQISKILNRLSYANPKVPEINEIVPLPPAKLPAWDGKLKWVEERQANIPPPKPSEALIELLAKAMVLDPKTGKPLPGSPVYRKKNQ
;
A
#
# COMPACT_ATOMS: atom_id res chain seq x y z
N MET A 1 -2.57 93.29 32.90
CA MET A 1 -2.31 93.22 34.36
C MET A 1 -2.37 91.78 34.80
N MET A 2 -1.27 91.34 35.41
CA MET A 2 -1.06 90.18 36.28
C MET A 2 -2.31 89.36 36.66
N ARG A 3 -2.37 88.08 36.27
CA ARG A 3 -2.97 87.03 37.10
C ARG A 3 -2.20 85.72 36.93
N LEU A 4 -1.69 85.29 38.08
CA LEU A 4 -1.00 84.06 38.39
C LEU A 4 -2.01 82.91 38.45
N THR A 5 -1.76 81.80 37.76
CA THR A 5 -2.25 80.48 38.18
C THR A 5 -1.25 79.41 37.77
N LEU A 6 -1.05 78.50 38.72
CA LEU A 6 -0.04 77.46 38.78
C LEU A 6 -0.80 76.12 38.77
N LEU A 7 -0.11 75.08 38.28
CA LEU A 7 -0.20 73.67 38.68
C LEU A 7 -0.90 72.63 37.76
N LEU A 8 -0.08 71.58 37.57
CA LEU A 8 -0.33 70.14 37.58
C LEU A 8 -0.87 69.42 36.33
N SER A 9 0.11 68.89 35.58
CA SER A 9 0.39 67.47 35.31
C SER A 9 -0.72 66.47 34.92
N SER A 10 -0.31 65.69 33.90
CA SER A 10 -0.68 64.34 33.46
C SER A 10 -1.96 64.15 32.63
N LEU A 11 -1.79 63.82 31.34
CA LEU A 11 -2.45 62.68 30.68
C LEU A 11 -1.89 62.38 29.26
N LEU A 12 -1.65 61.08 29.05
CA LEU A 12 -1.35 60.27 27.86
C LEU A 12 -1.82 60.78 26.47
N LEU A 13 -0.98 60.59 25.43
CA LEU A 13 -1.24 59.70 24.27
C LEU A 13 -0.17 59.81 23.17
N ALA A 14 0.19 58.63 22.64
CA ALA A 14 0.79 58.25 21.37
C ALA A 14 1.19 59.34 20.34
N ALA A 15 2.39 59.20 19.76
CA ALA A 15 2.57 58.73 18.38
C ALA A 15 4.05 58.76 17.90
N CYS A 16 4.40 57.71 17.15
CA CYS A 16 5.37 57.64 16.06
C CYS A 16 6.89 57.74 16.34
N SER A 17 7.54 56.57 16.41
CA SER A 17 8.79 56.38 15.68
C SER A 17 8.94 54.92 15.27
N SER A 18 9.25 54.67 13.99
CA SER A 18 10.13 53.61 13.49
C SER A 18 9.95 53.52 11.98
N GLY A 19 10.81 54.26 11.27
CA GLY A 19 10.96 54.17 9.83
C GLY A 19 11.44 52.77 9.42
N ASN A 20 10.86 52.29 8.32
CA ASN A 20 11.10 51.03 7.64
C ASN A 20 12.58 50.63 7.54
N ALA A 21 12.95 49.56 8.25
CA ALA A 21 13.98 48.64 7.78
C ALA A 21 13.30 47.59 6.88
N LEU A 22 13.10 47.94 5.59
CA LEU A 22 12.85 46.95 4.56
C LEU A 22 14.16 46.19 4.33
N THR A 23 14.32 45.09 5.07
CA THR A 23 15.37 44.11 4.81
C THR A 23 15.30 43.66 3.37
N SER A 24 16.37 43.92 2.62
CA SER A 24 16.66 43.33 1.32
C SER A 24 16.45 41.81 1.39
N ARG A 25 15.36 41.30 0.77
CA ARG A 25 15.24 39.89 0.43
C ARG A 25 16.30 39.61 -0.62
N THR A 26 17.39 39.01 -0.20
CA THR A 26 18.46 38.53 -1.09
C THR A 26 17.87 37.52 -2.09
N LYS A 27 18.32 37.62 -3.35
CA LYS A 27 17.92 36.73 -4.45
C LYS A 27 18.23 35.25 -4.17
N ASP A 28 19.02 34.94 -3.15
CA ASP A 28 19.47 33.59 -2.80
C ASP A 28 18.49 32.84 -1.89
N ALA A 29 17.64 33.54 -1.11
CA ALA A 29 16.68 32.90 -0.20
C ALA A 29 15.57 32.09 -0.91
N PRO A 30 15.02 32.52 -2.06
CA PRO A 30 14.07 31.71 -2.84
C PRO A 30 14.72 30.45 -3.42
N LEU A 31 15.99 30.54 -3.87
CA LEU A 31 16.74 29.42 -4.43
C LEU A 31 17.09 28.37 -3.36
N SER A 32 17.49 28.79 -2.16
CA SER A 32 17.76 27.87 -1.05
C SER A 32 16.50 27.13 -0.58
N GLN A 33 15.35 27.81 -0.52
CA GLN A 33 14.06 27.19 -0.17
C GLN A 33 13.59 26.17 -1.22
N LEU A 34 13.78 26.46 -2.51
CA LEU A 34 13.45 25.50 -3.57
C LEU A 34 14.34 24.26 -3.51
N ASN A 35 15.65 24.42 -3.24
CA ASN A 35 16.56 23.29 -3.06
C ASN A 35 16.18 22.42 -1.86
N GLU A 36 15.78 23.03 -0.74
CA GLU A 36 15.28 22.29 0.44
C GLU A 36 13.97 21.53 0.17
N ILE A 37 13.05 22.12 -0.59
CA ILE A 37 11.80 21.46 -0.99
C ILE A 37 12.10 20.27 -1.91
N ASN A 38 12.95 20.47 -2.92
CA ASN A 38 13.37 19.41 -3.83
C ASN A 38 14.07 18.26 -3.09
N ALA A 39 14.93 18.58 -2.10
CA ALA A 39 15.58 17.58 -1.26
C ALA A 39 14.56 16.78 -0.43
N LYS A 40 13.51 17.42 0.10
CA LYS A 40 12.43 16.73 0.85
C LYS A 40 11.53 15.86 -0.03
N LEU A 41 11.40 16.21 -1.31
CA LEU A 41 10.63 15.45 -2.30
C LEU A 41 11.44 14.30 -2.92
N ALA A 42 12.77 14.32 -2.82
CA ALA A 42 13.62 13.25 -3.34
C ALA A 42 13.15 11.87 -2.87
N PHE A 43 13.18 10.90 -3.77
CA PHE A 43 12.75 9.54 -3.50
C PHE A 43 13.79 8.57 -4.04
N THR A 44 14.05 7.52 -3.27
CA THR A 44 14.87 6.39 -3.70
C THR A 44 13.99 5.15 -3.62
N CYS A 45 13.95 4.37 -4.70
CA CYS A 45 13.18 3.15 -4.70
C CYS A 45 13.76 2.15 -3.69
N ILE A 46 12.95 1.78 -2.71
CA ILE A 46 13.24 0.75 -1.71
C ILE A 46 12.10 -0.27 -1.81
N HIS A 47 12.46 -1.55 -1.84
CA HIS A 47 11.50 -2.63 -1.73
C HIS A 47 11.26 -2.96 -0.26
N GLU A 48 10.02 -3.24 0.10
CA GLU A 48 9.66 -3.56 1.48
C GLU A 48 10.44 -4.76 2.00
N LYS A 49 11.05 -4.60 3.18
CA LYS A 49 11.76 -5.68 3.85
C LYS A 49 10.77 -6.74 4.34
N ILE A 50 11.02 -7.99 3.95
CA ILE A 50 10.22 -9.15 4.34
C ILE A 50 11.03 -9.99 5.32
N PRO A 51 10.68 -10.02 6.62
CA PRO A 51 11.34 -10.90 7.57
C PRO A 51 10.95 -12.36 7.31
N ALA A 52 11.88 -13.28 7.60
CA ALA A 52 11.59 -14.71 7.58
C ALA A 52 10.61 -15.06 8.71
N SER A 53 9.57 -15.84 8.38
CA SER A 53 8.69 -16.47 9.37
C SER A 53 9.28 -17.80 9.84
N SER A 54 8.88 -18.27 11.03
CA SER A 54 9.21 -19.62 11.47
C SER A 54 8.30 -20.66 10.79
N ALA A 55 8.79 -21.90 10.65
CA ALA A 55 8.00 -22.98 10.07
C ALA A 55 6.71 -23.24 10.86
N GLU A 56 6.76 -23.11 12.19
CA GLU A 56 5.62 -23.29 13.09
C GLU A 56 4.52 -22.25 12.82
N THR A 57 4.90 -20.98 12.68
CA THR A 57 3.93 -19.90 12.43
C THR A 57 3.42 -19.93 10.99
N ASP A 58 4.23 -20.39 10.03
CA ASP A 58 3.82 -20.61 8.65
C ASP A 58 2.71 -21.67 8.53
N VAL A 59 2.72 -22.72 9.36
CA VAL A 59 1.62 -23.70 9.38
C VAL A 59 0.29 -23.03 9.72
N LEU A 60 0.26 -22.21 10.79
CA LEU A 60 -0.94 -21.47 11.20
C LEU A 60 -1.38 -20.49 10.11
N PHE A 61 -0.44 -19.70 9.56
CA PHE A 61 -0.73 -18.72 8.53
C PHE A 61 -1.27 -19.36 7.25
N ASN A 62 -0.61 -20.40 6.74
CA ASN A 62 -1.01 -21.06 5.50
C ASN A 62 -2.38 -21.72 5.62
N TYR A 63 -2.65 -22.39 6.75
CA TYR A 63 -3.97 -22.98 7.00
C TYR A 63 -5.07 -21.91 7.14
N ALA A 64 -4.81 -20.83 7.89
CA ALA A 64 -5.73 -19.70 7.99
C ALA A 64 -5.99 -19.03 6.63
N ARG A 65 -4.97 -18.92 5.76
CA ARG A 65 -5.12 -18.44 4.39
C ARG A 65 -5.99 -19.35 3.55
N TRP A 66 -5.79 -20.66 3.66
CA TRP A 66 -6.60 -21.63 2.93
C TRP A 66 -8.07 -21.57 3.38
N LEU A 67 -8.34 -21.52 4.70
CA LEU A 67 -9.68 -21.29 5.23
C LEU A 67 -10.30 -19.99 4.69
N GLN A 68 -9.56 -18.88 4.76
CA GLN A 68 -10.05 -17.58 4.28
C GLN A 68 -10.35 -17.56 2.78
N LYS A 69 -9.54 -18.26 1.96
CA LYS A 69 -9.81 -18.42 0.52
C LYS A 69 -11.09 -19.21 0.25
N ASN A 70 -11.43 -20.15 1.11
CA ASN A 70 -12.62 -20.99 1.00
C ASN A 70 -13.86 -20.38 1.71
N ASN A 71 -13.67 -19.31 2.47
CA ASN A 71 -14.73 -18.61 3.22
C ASN A 71 -15.08 -17.23 2.62
N GLN A 72 -15.01 -17.07 1.30
CA GLN A 72 -15.23 -15.77 0.64
C GLN A 72 -16.71 -15.51 0.33
N ILE A 73 -17.41 -16.47 -0.28
CA ILE A 73 -18.81 -16.34 -0.73
C ILE A 73 -19.50 -17.73 -0.73
N PRO A 74 -20.56 -17.97 0.07
CA PRO A 74 -20.97 -17.17 1.21
C PRO A 74 -19.92 -17.21 2.32
N GLN A 75 -19.87 -16.15 3.12
CA GLN A 75 -18.97 -16.06 4.27
C GLN A 75 -19.64 -16.66 5.51
N ASP A 76 -18.93 -17.55 6.22
CA ASP A 76 -19.33 -18.11 7.51
C ASP A 76 -18.55 -17.43 8.64
N GLU A 77 -19.27 -16.73 9.53
CA GLU A 77 -18.67 -16.04 10.67
C GLU A 77 -17.96 -17.00 11.64
N ALA A 78 -18.41 -18.25 11.76
CA ALA A 78 -17.76 -19.23 12.64
C ALA A 78 -16.36 -19.60 12.12
N VAL A 79 -16.20 -19.68 10.80
CA VAL A 79 -14.89 -19.91 10.16
C VAL A 79 -14.00 -18.67 10.31
N ASP A 80 -14.55 -17.46 10.28
CA ASP A 80 -13.78 -16.24 10.52
C ASP A 80 -13.24 -16.11 11.95
N VAL A 81 -13.96 -16.65 12.95
CA VAL A 81 -13.45 -16.74 14.32
C VAL A 81 -12.20 -17.60 14.36
N GLU A 82 -12.18 -18.74 13.65
CA GLU A 82 -11.02 -19.62 13.57
C GLU A 82 -9.87 -18.98 12.78
N ILE A 83 -10.14 -18.35 11.63
CA ILE A 83 -9.14 -17.63 10.85
C ILE A 83 -8.50 -16.52 11.70
N GLY A 84 -9.32 -15.74 12.39
CA GLY A 84 -8.87 -14.66 13.26
C GLY A 84 -8.02 -15.17 14.43
N ARG A 85 -8.39 -16.32 15.03
CA ARG A 85 -7.61 -17.01 16.08
C ARG A 85 -6.22 -17.39 15.56
N LEU A 86 -6.15 -18.08 14.43
CA LEU A 86 -4.90 -18.58 13.86
C LEU A 86 -3.98 -17.43 13.42
N TYR A 87 -4.52 -16.41 12.75
CA TYR A 87 -3.72 -15.24 12.41
C TYR A 87 -3.22 -14.49 13.63
N ARG A 88 -4.05 -14.35 14.68
CA ARG A 88 -3.62 -13.68 15.90
C ARG A 88 -2.45 -14.42 16.55
N ILE A 89 -2.54 -15.74 16.74
CA ILE A 89 -1.46 -16.52 17.34
C ILE A 89 -0.19 -16.43 16.49
N ALA A 90 -0.30 -16.55 15.16
CA ALA A 90 0.86 -16.39 14.27
C ALA A 90 1.45 -14.97 14.31
N ALA A 91 0.61 -13.94 14.30
CA ALA A 91 1.03 -12.53 14.36
C ALA A 91 1.76 -12.19 15.67
N GLU A 92 1.26 -12.66 16.80
CA GLU A 92 1.93 -12.48 18.10
C GLU A 92 3.26 -13.21 18.18
N ASN A 93 3.45 -14.27 17.39
CA ASN A 93 4.72 -14.94 17.20
C ASN A 93 5.51 -14.37 16.00
N ASN A 94 5.36 -13.07 15.72
CA ASN A 94 6.10 -12.29 14.73
C ASN A 94 5.87 -12.67 13.25
N HIS A 95 4.81 -13.39 12.92
CA HIS A 95 4.49 -13.66 11.52
C HIS A 95 3.88 -12.43 10.82
N TYR A 96 4.69 -11.72 10.03
CA TYR A 96 4.29 -10.42 9.45
C TYR A 96 3.05 -10.49 8.54
N LYS A 97 2.92 -11.51 7.67
CA LYS A 97 1.73 -11.63 6.79
C LYS A 97 0.45 -11.92 7.57
N ALA A 98 0.53 -12.72 8.63
CA ALA A 98 -0.60 -12.99 9.51
C ALA A 98 -1.06 -11.70 10.20
N ASN A 99 -0.10 -10.90 10.68
CA ASN A 99 -0.36 -9.58 11.25
C ASN A 99 -1.05 -8.66 10.23
N VAL A 100 -0.47 -8.47 9.05
CA VAL A 100 -1.05 -7.62 7.99
C VAL A 100 -2.45 -8.10 7.60
N ASN A 101 -2.67 -9.41 7.45
CA ASN A 101 -3.97 -9.95 7.07
C ASN A 101 -5.02 -9.83 8.18
N LEU A 102 -4.63 -10.00 9.44
CA LEU A 102 -5.50 -9.79 10.59
C LEU A 102 -5.96 -8.34 10.67
N GLN A 103 -5.04 -7.39 10.50
CA GLN A 103 -5.36 -5.95 10.51
C GLN A 103 -6.23 -5.56 9.30
N ASN A 104 -5.92 -6.06 8.10
CA ASN A 104 -6.73 -5.84 6.91
C ASN A 104 -8.15 -6.41 7.04
N GLY A 105 -8.29 -7.63 7.55
CA GLY A 105 -9.59 -8.22 7.83
C GLY A 105 -10.37 -7.43 8.89
N ALA A 106 -9.70 -6.91 9.92
CA ALA A 106 -10.34 -6.04 10.91
C ALA A 106 -10.85 -4.73 10.30
N MET A 107 -10.09 -4.12 9.40
CA MET A 107 -10.53 -2.91 8.67
C MET A 107 -11.74 -3.16 7.75
N ARG A 108 -11.92 -4.40 7.28
CA ARG A 108 -13.07 -4.83 6.47
C ARG A 108 -14.24 -5.35 7.31
N GLY A 109 -14.10 -5.38 8.64
CA GLY A 109 -15.11 -5.93 9.55
C GLY A 109 -15.13 -7.47 9.66
N GLN A 110 -14.23 -8.18 8.98
CA GLN A 110 -14.14 -9.65 9.03
C GLN A 110 -13.66 -10.15 10.40
N PHE A 111 -12.76 -9.40 11.05
CA PHE A 111 -12.19 -9.78 12.35
C PHE A 111 -12.43 -8.69 13.40
N LYS A 112 -12.78 -9.09 14.63
CA LYS A 112 -13.01 -8.16 15.74
C LYS A 112 -11.72 -7.93 16.52
N LEU A 113 -11.09 -6.77 16.31
CA LEU A 113 -9.87 -6.33 16.99
C LEU A 113 -10.10 -5.03 17.78
N ALA A 114 -9.54 -4.97 18.98
CA ALA A 114 -9.55 -3.73 19.76
C ALA A 114 -8.65 -2.65 19.13
N GLY A 115 -8.87 -1.38 19.45
CA GLY A 115 -8.01 -0.30 18.94
C GLY A 115 -6.55 -0.43 19.38
N ALA A 116 -6.33 -0.65 20.68
CA ALA A 116 -5.00 -0.90 21.23
C ALA A 116 -4.30 -2.13 20.63
N GLU A 117 -5.06 -3.16 20.27
CA GLU A 117 -4.53 -4.36 19.61
C GLU A 117 -4.03 -4.02 18.20
N ARG A 118 -4.81 -3.29 17.41
CA ARG A 118 -4.40 -2.82 16.07
C ARG A 118 -3.12 -1.97 16.14
N LEU A 119 -3.06 -0.99 17.04
CA LEU A 119 -1.86 -0.15 17.17
C LEU A 119 -0.62 -0.96 17.59
N ARG A 120 -0.78 -1.92 18.50
CA ARG A 120 0.33 -2.80 18.91
C ARG A 120 0.80 -3.68 17.76
N LEU A 121 -0.11 -4.26 16.98
CA LEU A 121 0.23 -5.06 15.80
C LEU A 121 0.97 -4.21 14.75
N SER A 122 0.56 -2.96 14.53
CA SER A 122 1.32 -2.02 13.68
C SER A 122 2.71 -1.71 14.24
N GLN A 123 2.84 -1.53 15.56
CA GLN A 123 4.14 -1.29 16.18
C GLN A 123 5.07 -2.49 16.02
N GLN A 124 4.57 -3.72 16.19
CA GLN A 124 5.36 -4.95 15.94
C GLN A 124 5.90 -5.00 14.50
N LEU A 125 5.10 -4.59 13.51
CA LEU A 125 5.58 -4.49 12.12
C LEU A 125 6.69 -3.43 11.98
N ILE A 126 6.51 -2.25 12.60
CA ILE A 126 7.50 -1.17 12.58
C ILE A 126 8.82 -1.63 13.22
N ASP A 127 8.75 -2.27 14.39
CA ASP A 127 9.92 -2.78 15.12
C ASP A 127 10.64 -3.88 14.34
N ALA A 128 9.91 -4.66 13.54
CA ALA A 128 10.45 -5.65 12.61
C ALA A 128 10.95 -5.04 11.28
N HIS A 129 10.94 -3.72 11.13
CA HIS A 129 11.28 -2.98 9.91
C HIS A 129 10.41 -3.35 8.70
N VAL A 130 9.15 -3.70 8.93
CA VAL A 130 8.14 -3.94 7.89
C VAL A 130 7.36 -2.64 7.67
N ALA A 131 7.58 -2.00 6.52
CA ALA A 131 7.02 -0.69 6.20
C ALA A 131 5.49 -0.61 6.26
N SER A 132 4.81 -1.73 6.05
CA SER A 132 3.37 -1.88 6.21
C SER A 132 2.87 -1.47 7.59
N GLY A 133 3.70 -1.55 8.64
CA GLY A 133 3.34 -1.03 9.97
C GLY A 133 3.08 0.47 9.96
N TYR A 134 3.94 1.26 9.31
CA TYR A 134 3.72 2.70 9.13
C TYR A 134 2.48 2.98 8.26
N TYR A 135 2.27 2.20 7.20
CA TYR A 135 1.10 2.32 6.33
C TYR A 135 -0.21 2.08 7.11
N MET A 136 -0.25 1.06 7.98
CA MET A 136 -1.43 0.79 8.83
C MET A 136 -1.74 1.96 9.77
N VAL A 137 -0.71 2.54 10.41
CA VAL A 137 -0.88 3.73 11.27
C VAL A 137 -1.39 4.93 10.47
N ALA A 138 -0.88 5.14 9.25
CA ALA A 138 -1.35 6.21 8.37
C ALA A 138 -2.86 6.06 8.08
N ILE A 139 -3.32 4.85 7.76
CA ILE A 139 -4.74 4.57 7.52
C ILE A 139 -5.58 4.80 8.79
N TYR A 140 -5.06 4.46 9.98
CA TYR A 140 -5.77 4.70 11.24
C TYR A 140 -5.89 6.19 11.57
N LEU A 141 -4.85 6.98 11.33
CA LEU A 141 -4.89 8.44 11.47
C LEU A 141 -5.82 9.08 10.43
N GLN A 142 -5.82 8.61 9.19
CA GLN A 142 -6.70 9.11 8.14
C GLN A 142 -8.19 8.90 8.48
N LYS A 143 -8.51 7.78 9.12
CA LYS A 143 -9.89 7.37 9.40
C LYS A 143 -10.37 7.68 10.82
N GLY A 144 -9.50 8.18 11.70
CA GLY A 144 -9.81 8.30 13.14
C GLY A 144 -10.15 6.95 13.77
N ALA A 145 -9.32 5.94 13.51
CA ALA A 145 -9.56 4.56 13.93
C ALA A 145 -8.48 4.04 14.90
N ALA A 146 -8.70 2.83 15.42
CA ALA A 146 -7.78 2.16 16.35
C ALA A 146 -7.47 2.94 17.65
N GLY A 147 -8.31 3.91 18.03
CA GLY A 147 -8.09 4.77 19.19
C GLY A 147 -7.28 6.04 18.89
N LEU A 148 -6.96 6.30 17.61
CA LEU A 148 -6.37 7.56 17.17
C LEU A 148 -7.49 8.50 16.70
N GLN A 149 -7.33 9.79 17.01
CA GLN A 149 -8.15 10.83 16.39
C GLN A 149 -7.75 11.01 14.93
N GLN A 150 -8.69 11.48 14.12
CA GLN A 150 -8.41 11.77 12.72
C GLN A 150 -7.40 12.92 12.62
N ASP A 151 -6.27 12.68 11.95
CA ASP A 151 -5.23 13.67 11.70
C ASP A 151 -4.61 13.43 10.31
N GLU A 152 -5.07 14.19 9.33
CA GLU A 152 -4.66 14.04 7.94
C GLU A 152 -3.18 14.41 7.73
N ASN A 153 -2.68 15.43 8.44
CA ASN A 153 -1.29 15.86 8.30
C ASN A 153 -0.33 14.80 8.85
N MET A 154 -0.67 14.19 9.99
CA MET A 154 0.12 13.10 10.55
C MET A 154 0.01 11.85 9.68
N SER A 155 -1.19 11.54 9.18
CA SER A 155 -1.40 10.45 8.22
C SER A 155 -0.47 10.56 7.00
N LEU A 156 -0.41 11.74 6.36
CA LEU A 156 0.48 11.97 5.21
C LEU A 156 1.97 11.78 5.56
N ARG A 157 2.40 12.19 6.76
CA ARG A 157 3.78 11.93 7.23
C ARG A 157 4.06 10.44 7.39
N TYR A 158 3.10 9.67 7.92
CA TYR A 158 3.23 8.21 8.04
C TYR A 158 3.18 7.51 6.69
N PHE A 159 2.34 7.95 5.74
CA PHE A 159 2.37 7.44 4.37
C PHE A 159 3.72 7.69 3.69
N ARG A 160 4.26 8.91 3.81
CA ARG A 160 5.59 9.23 3.27
C ARG A 160 6.66 8.33 3.90
N LYS A 161 6.66 8.20 5.24
CA LYS A 161 7.59 7.31 5.94
C LYS A 161 7.46 5.86 5.46
N ALA A 162 6.24 5.35 5.31
CA ALA A 162 6.00 4.00 4.79
C ALA A 162 6.49 3.82 3.35
N ALA A 163 6.33 4.83 2.50
CA ALA A 163 6.79 4.80 1.12
C ALA A 163 8.32 4.77 1.03
N ASP A 164 8.98 5.58 1.86
CA ASP A 164 10.44 5.66 1.96
C ASP A 164 11.05 4.37 2.56
N GLU A 165 10.32 3.66 3.43
CA GLU A 165 10.71 2.35 3.96
C GLU A 165 10.30 1.17 3.04
N GLY A 166 9.66 1.47 1.91
CA GLY A 166 9.46 0.50 0.82
C GLY A 166 8.06 -0.07 0.65
N SER A 167 7.06 0.33 1.46
CA SER A 167 5.69 -0.17 1.32
C SER A 167 5.12 0.18 -0.06
N ALA A 168 4.87 -0.83 -0.90
CA ALA A 168 4.34 -0.64 -2.25
C ALA A 168 2.95 0.06 -2.26
N GLN A 169 2.14 -0.15 -1.22
CA GLN A 169 0.85 0.53 -1.08
C GLN A 169 1.04 2.01 -0.75
N ALA A 170 1.99 2.33 0.15
CA ALA A 170 2.29 3.71 0.50
C ALA A 170 2.96 4.46 -0.66
N GLN A 171 3.88 3.82 -1.39
CA GLN A 171 4.49 4.38 -2.59
C GLN A 171 3.44 4.76 -3.64
N ALA A 172 2.47 3.88 -3.91
CA ALA A 172 1.35 4.17 -4.79
C ALA A 172 0.48 5.33 -4.27
N TYR A 173 0.16 5.33 -2.97
CA TYR A 173 -0.65 6.37 -2.36
C TYR A 173 0.01 7.76 -2.43
N VAL A 174 1.29 7.85 -2.07
CA VAL A 174 2.04 9.11 -2.09
C VAL A 174 2.24 9.57 -3.53
N ALA A 175 2.54 8.65 -4.46
CA ALA A 175 2.65 8.99 -5.87
C ALA A 175 1.39 9.66 -6.41
N GLU A 176 0.21 9.22 -6.01
CA GLU A 176 -1.05 9.84 -6.44
C GLU A 176 -1.17 11.29 -5.97
N LYS A 177 -0.68 11.62 -4.77
CA LYS A 177 -0.64 13.00 -4.27
C LYS A 177 0.38 13.87 -4.99
N LEU A 178 1.46 13.27 -5.51
CA LEU A 178 2.54 13.97 -6.20
C LEU A 178 2.35 14.04 -7.73
N ALA A 179 1.44 13.24 -8.27
CA ALA A 179 1.19 13.10 -9.71
C ALA A 179 0.71 14.36 -10.43
N PRO A 180 -0.05 15.29 -9.81
CA PRO A 180 -0.41 16.55 -10.48
C PRO A 180 0.82 17.28 -11.03
N ILE A 181 0.65 17.87 -12.22
CA ILE A 181 1.76 18.44 -13.01
C ILE A 181 2.49 19.58 -12.28
N ASP A 182 1.80 20.25 -11.36
CA ASP A 182 2.24 21.39 -10.57
C ASP A 182 2.85 21.00 -9.21
N ILE A 183 2.95 19.70 -8.88
CA ILE A 183 3.51 19.20 -7.62
C ILE A 183 4.87 18.53 -7.84
N ALA A 184 4.91 17.24 -8.18
CA ALA A 184 6.15 16.49 -8.38
C ALA A 184 5.94 15.24 -9.26
N PRO A 185 5.47 15.41 -10.52
CA PRO A 185 5.07 14.30 -11.38
C PRO A 185 6.21 13.31 -11.68
N ASP A 186 7.46 13.79 -11.68
CA ASP A 186 8.64 12.95 -11.91
C ASP A 186 8.91 12.02 -10.73
N VAL A 187 8.77 12.51 -9.50
CA VAL A 187 8.86 11.71 -8.27
C VAL A 187 7.70 10.72 -8.21
N ALA A 188 6.49 11.14 -8.60
CA ALA A 188 5.33 10.25 -8.70
C ALA A 188 5.58 9.09 -9.67
N ARG A 189 6.21 9.33 -10.83
CA ARG A 189 6.60 8.26 -11.76
C ARG A 189 7.59 7.28 -11.12
N GLN A 190 8.60 7.78 -10.41
CA GLN A 190 9.58 6.92 -9.71
C GLN A 190 8.91 6.04 -8.64
N MET A 191 8.03 6.62 -7.83
CA MET A 191 7.27 5.88 -6.82
C MET A 191 6.32 4.84 -7.42
N ARG A 192 5.60 5.19 -8.49
CA ARG A 192 4.74 4.22 -9.20
C ARG A 192 5.55 3.08 -9.79
N SER A 193 6.72 3.36 -10.37
CA SER A 193 7.64 2.33 -10.89
C SER A 193 8.10 1.38 -9.78
N CYS A 194 8.50 1.92 -8.62
CA CYS A 194 8.90 1.11 -7.47
C CYS A 194 7.75 0.29 -6.86
N ALA A 195 6.54 0.84 -6.82
CA ALA A 195 5.37 0.09 -6.36
C ALA A 195 4.98 -1.02 -7.37
N ALA A 196 5.07 -0.74 -8.67
CA ALA A 196 4.77 -1.67 -9.74
C ALA A 196 5.74 -2.87 -9.75
N SER A 197 7.05 -2.64 -9.56
CA SER A 197 8.05 -3.71 -9.45
C SER A 197 7.83 -4.63 -8.25
N GLN A 198 7.12 -4.15 -7.22
CA GLN A 198 6.71 -4.92 -6.04
C GLN A 198 5.33 -5.60 -6.21
N GLY A 199 4.71 -5.52 -7.39
CA GLY A 199 3.43 -6.16 -7.68
C GLY A 199 2.19 -5.33 -7.32
N ASN A 200 2.33 -4.01 -7.16
CA ASN A 200 1.17 -3.11 -7.06
C ASN A 200 0.59 -2.83 -8.46
N GLY A 201 -0.49 -3.55 -8.80
CA GLY A 201 -1.12 -3.47 -10.12
C GLY A 201 -1.73 -2.11 -10.45
N ASP A 202 -2.28 -1.40 -9.46
CA ASP A 202 -2.88 -0.08 -9.66
C ASP A 202 -1.80 0.98 -9.95
N ALA A 203 -0.66 0.89 -9.26
CA ALA A 203 0.49 1.75 -9.54
C ALA A 203 1.08 1.47 -10.93
N ALA A 204 1.15 0.21 -11.33
CA ALA A 204 1.61 -0.21 -12.64
C ALA A 204 0.69 0.30 -13.77
N LEU A 205 -0.64 0.21 -13.57
CA LEU A 205 -1.63 0.79 -14.48
C LEU A 205 -1.45 2.31 -14.60
N ALA A 206 -1.40 3.02 -13.47
CA ALA A 206 -1.24 4.48 -13.45
C ALA A 206 0.08 4.92 -14.10
N LEU A 207 1.16 4.15 -13.92
CA LEU A 207 2.43 4.37 -14.60
C LEU A 207 2.30 4.19 -16.10
N GLY A 208 1.68 3.09 -16.55
CA GLY A 208 1.48 2.82 -17.98
C GLY A 208 0.69 3.90 -18.69
N VAL A 209 -0.41 4.37 -18.09
CA VAL A 209 -1.22 5.49 -18.64
C VAL A 209 -0.41 6.78 -18.70
N ASN A 210 0.35 7.08 -17.65
CA ASN A 210 1.17 8.29 -17.62
C ASN A 210 2.27 8.27 -18.70
N LEU A 211 2.95 7.14 -18.87
CA LEU A 211 3.99 6.95 -19.87
C LEU A 211 3.43 6.94 -21.30
N SER A 212 2.26 6.33 -21.54
CA SER A 212 1.63 6.37 -22.87
C SER A 212 1.23 7.79 -23.26
N THR A 213 0.70 8.57 -22.30
CA THR A 213 0.37 9.99 -22.49
C THR A 213 1.64 10.80 -22.81
N ALA A 214 2.76 10.48 -22.16
CA ALA A 214 4.07 11.06 -22.45
C ALA A 214 4.73 10.52 -23.73
N LYS A 215 4.04 9.66 -24.50
CA LYS A 215 4.52 8.99 -25.72
C LYS A 215 5.74 8.08 -25.51
N GLN A 216 5.98 7.65 -24.27
CA GLN A 216 7.02 6.70 -23.91
C GLN A 216 6.46 5.27 -24.01
N TYR A 217 6.08 4.87 -25.22
CA TYR A 217 5.25 3.69 -25.43
C TYR A 217 5.90 2.37 -24.97
N GLN A 218 7.19 2.19 -25.18
CA GLN A 218 7.90 0.99 -24.74
C GLN A 218 7.86 0.84 -23.20
N ALA A 219 8.16 1.92 -22.47
CA ALA A 219 8.08 1.92 -21.01
C ALA A 219 6.62 1.76 -20.52
N ALA A 220 5.64 2.28 -21.26
CA ALA A 220 4.22 2.07 -20.97
C ALA A 220 3.82 0.59 -21.08
N LEU A 221 4.29 -0.12 -22.12
CA LEU A 221 4.06 -1.56 -22.27
C LEU A 221 4.64 -2.34 -21.10
N GLU A 222 5.87 -2.03 -20.67
CA GLU A 222 6.51 -2.68 -19.52
C GLU A 222 5.72 -2.45 -18.22
N ALA A 223 5.25 -1.22 -18.00
CA ALA A 223 4.40 -0.89 -16.86
C ALA A 223 3.06 -1.64 -16.90
N PHE A 224 2.37 -1.67 -18.04
CA PHE A 224 1.14 -2.44 -18.17
C PHE A 224 1.39 -3.96 -18.01
N GLN A 225 2.53 -4.48 -18.45
CA GLN A 225 2.90 -5.89 -18.28
C GLN A 225 3.09 -6.23 -16.80
N LEU A 226 3.73 -5.35 -16.02
CA LEU A 226 3.78 -5.47 -14.56
C LEU A 226 2.37 -5.44 -13.94
N GLY A 227 1.49 -4.58 -14.46
CA GLY A 227 0.08 -4.51 -14.04
C GLY A 227 -0.67 -5.81 -14.30
N ALA A 228 -0.53 -6.39 -15.49
CA ALA A 228 -1.11 -7.69 -15.84
C ALA A 228 -0.54 -8.82 -14.96
N ALA A 229 0.77 -8.83 -14.71
CA ALA A 229 1.40 -9.79 -13.80
C ALA A 229 0.84 -9.68 -12.38
N ALA A 230 0.64 -8.44 -11.91
CA ALA A 230 0.01 -8.12 -10.65
C ALA A 230 -1.52 -8.33 -10.65
N GLY A 231 -2.11 -8.83 -11.74
CA GLY A 231 -3.52 -9.18 -11.82
C GLY A 231 -4.48 -8.00 -12.02
N ASN A 232 -3.99 -6.83 -12.44
CA ASN A 232 -4.84 -5.70 -12.80
C ASN A 232 -5.43 -5.94 -14.20
N GLU A 233 -6.74 -6.18 -14.26
CA GLU A 233 -7.47 -6.52 -15.49
C GLU A 233 -7.48 -5.37 -16.50
N THR A 234 -7.48 -4.14 -16.01
CA THR A 234 -7.45 -2.94 -16.84
C THR A 234 -6.09 -2.80 -17.54
N ALA A 235 -4.97 -3.08 -16.87
CA ALA A 235 -3.65 -3.09 -17.49
C ALA A 235 -3.56 -4.13 -18.61
N ALA A 236 -4.10 -5.34 -18.39
CA ALA A 236 -4.23 -6.35 -19.45
C ALA A 236 -5.13 -5.86 -20.61
N SER A 237 -6.21 -5.13 -20.33
CA SER A 237 -7.07 -4.54 -21.37
C SER A 237 -6.36 -3.45 -22.18
N PHE A 238 -5.50 -2.64 -21.58
CA PHE A 238 -4.67 -1.66 -22.31
C PHE A 238 -3.72 -2.36 -23.28
N LEU A 239 -3.16 -3.50 -22.89
CA LEU A 239 -2.30 -4.31 -23.76
C LEU A 239 -3.09 -4.95 -24.91
N ASP A 240 -4.28 -5.51 -24.67
CA ASP A 240 -5.19 -5.98 -25.74
C ASP A 240 -5.42 -4.86 -26.77
N SER A 241 -5.93 -3.71 -26.33
CA SER A 241 -6.22 -2.60 -27.23
C SER A 241 -4.97 -2.07 -27.93
N GLY A 242 -3.83 -1.98 -27.26
CA GLY A 242 -2.58 -1.52 -27.85
C GLY A 242 -2.04 -2.43 -28.94
N PHE A 243 -2.14 -3.76 -28.76
CA PHE A 243 -1.72 -4.74 -29.77
C PHE A 243 -2.71 -4.93 -30.91
N ARG A 244 -3.94 -4.38 -30.82
CA ARG A 244 -4.81 -4.22 -31.99
C ARG A 244 -4.32 -3.15 -32.98
N GLY A 245 -3.23 -2.45 -32.65
CA GLY A 245 -2.60 -1.48 -33.54
C GLY A 245 -3.51 -0.31 -33.92
N PRO A 246 -4.15 0.37 -32.95
CA PRO A 246 -4.99 1.52 -33.25
C PRO A 246 -4.16 2.62 -33.92
N LYS A 247 -4.84 3.55 -34.59
CA LYS A 247 -4.18 4.68 -35.24
C LYS A 247 -3.66 5.69 -34.20
N PRO A 248 -2.65 6.51 -34.52
CA PRO A 248 -2.07 7.48 -33.57
C PRO A 248 -3.03 8.55 -33.02
N ASP A 249 -4.18 8.76 -33.65
CA ASP A 249 -5.25 9.64 -33.19
C ASP A 249 -6.09 9.03 -32.04
N ASP A 250 -6.08 7.71 -31.89
CA ASP A 250 -6.56 7.03 -30.68
C ASP A 250 -5.55 7.23 -29.53
N ARG A 251 -5.61 8.40 -28.92
CA ARG A 251 -4.69 8.77 -27.83
C ARG A 251 -4.80 7.88 -26.59
N LEU A 252 -5.90 7.15 -26.43
CA LEU A 252 -6.12 6.31 -25.26
C LEU A 252 -5.37 4.99 -25.39
N TYR A 253 -5.48 4.33 -26.54
CA TYR A 253 -4.94 2.97 -26.73
C TYR A 253 -3.70 2.90 -27.62
N TYR A 254 -3.29 3.99 -28.28
CA TYR A 254 -2.08 3.98 -29.10
C TYR A 254 -0.81 3.77 -28.27
N LEU A 255 -0.16 2.61 -28.44
CA LEU A 255 1.10 2.21 -27.80
C LEU A 255 2.25 1.99 -28.80
N GLY A 256 2.15 2.57 -30.01
CA GLY A 256 3.21 2.48 -31.02
C GLY A 256 3.54 1.05 -31.48
N GLN A 257 2.62 0.12 -31.31
CA GLN A 257 2.79 -1.28 -31.71
C GLN A 257 2.21 -1.52 -33.11
N LYS A 258 2.83 -2.44 -33.85
CA LYS A 258 2.19 -3.05 -35.02
C LYS A 258 1.06 -3.96 -34.54
N GLU A 259 0.02 -4.08 -35.37
CA GLU A 259 -1.06 -5.01 -35.09
C GLU A 259 -0.52 -6.44 -34.91
N ASP A 260 -0.88 -7.05 -33.78
CA ASP A 260 -0.60 -8.43 -33.43
C ASP A 260 -1.86 -9.00 -32.75
N LEU A 261 -2.75 -9.54 -33.57
CA LEU A 261 -4.05 -10.05 -33.12
C LEU A 261 -3.93 -11.25 -32.18
N GLU A 262 -2.90 -12.08 -32.35
CA GLU A 262 -2.67 -13.21 -31.45
C GLU A 262 -2.29 -12.70 -30.06
N ARG A 263 -1.36 -11.74 -29.97
CA ARG A 263 -0.98 -11.12 -28.70
C ARG A 263 -2.15 -10.40 -28.05
N ALA A 264 -2.91 -9.63 -28.83
CA ALA A 264 -4.09 -8.91 -28.36
C ALA A 264 -5.14 -9.87 -27.76
N GLU A 265 -5.46 -10.97 -28.45
CA GLU A 265 -6.46 -11.91 -27.97
C GLU A 265 -6.01 -12.65 -26.70
N ARG A 266 -4.71 -12.93 -26.53
CA ARG A 266 -4.21 -13.49 -25.26
C ARG A 266 -4.42 -12.53 -24.09
N TYR A 267 -4.08 -11.25 -24.25
CA TYR A 267 -4.34 -10.24 -23.22
C TYR A 267 -5.83 -10.06 -22.92
N LYS A 268 -6.68 -10.11 -23.95
CA LYS A 268 -8.13 -10.08 -23.78
C LYS A 268 -8.65 -11.26 -22.96
N GLN A 269 -8.15 -12.47 -23.22
CA GLN A 269 -8.49 -13.66 -22.43
C GLN A 269 -8.03 -13.51 -20.98
N ILE A 270 -6.80 -13.05 -20.75
CA ILE A 270 -6.26 -12.78 -19.42
C ILE A 270 -7.12 -11.74 -18.69
N SER A 271 -7.41 -10.59 -19.32
CA SER A 271 -8.25 -9.54 -18.74
C SER A 271 -9.64 -10.06 -18.34
N LYS A 272 -10.28 -10.88 -19.19
CA LYS A 272 -11.56 -11.53 -18.85
C LYS A 272 -11.46 -12.46 -17.64
N ILE A 273 -10.40 -13.28 -17.56
CA ILE A 273 -10.18 -14.18 -16.42
C ILE A 273 -9.97 -13.37 -15.13
N LEU A 274 -9.13 -12.33 -15.18
CA LEU A 274 -8.85 -11.45 -14.05
C LEU A 274 -10.11 -10.72 -13.57
N ASN A 275 -10.91 -10.16 -14.48
CA ASN A 275 -12.16 -9.49 -14.16
C ASN A 275 -13.16 -10.45 -13.48
N ARG A 276 -13.41 -11.62 -14.10
CA ARG A 276 -14.35 -12.64 -13.58
C ARG A 276 -13.96 -13.12 -12.18
N LEU A 277 -12.67 -13.18 -11.88
CA LEU A 277 -12.14 -13.68 -10.61
C LEU A 277 -11.66 -12.56 -9.68
N SER A 278 -11.94 -11.30 -10.00
CA SER A 278 -11.44 -10.11 -9.27
C SER A 278 -11.70 -10.15 -7.77
N TYR A 279 -12.86 -10.69 -7.35
CA TYR A 279 -13.21 -10.90 -5.94
C TYR A 279 -12.19 -11.75 -5.16
N ALA A 280 -11.42 -12.58 -5.88
CA ALA A 280 -10.40 -13.46 -5.33
C ALA A 280 -8.96 -12.93 -5.51
N ASN A 281 -8.78 -11.74 -6.10
CA ASN A 281 -7.49 -11.08 -6.33
C ASN A 281 -6.46 -11.98 -7.06
N PRO A 282 -6.77 -12.43 -8.30
CA PRO A 282 -5.90 -13.28 -9.09
C PRO A 282 -4.57 -12.59 -9.43
N LYS A 283 -3.54 -13.38 -9.73
CA LYS A 283 -2.21 -12.93 -10.16
C LYS A 283 -1.75 -13.74 -11.36
N VAL A 284 -0.85 -13.18 -12.16
CA VAL A 284 -0.27 -13.83 -13.35
C VAL A 284 1.26 -13.65 -13.35
N PRO A 285 1.99 -14.14 -12.33
CA PRO A 285 3.45 -13.98 -12.27
C PRO A 285 4.17 -14.54 -13.51
N GLU A 286 3.56 -15.51 -14.18
CA GLU A 286 4.03 -16.14 -15.41
C GLU A 286 3.69 -15.35 -16.70
N ILE A 287 3.24 -14.09 -16.63
CA ILE A 287 2.77 -13.34 -17.81
C ILE A 287 3.79 -13.32 -18.96
N ASN A 288 5.08 -13.27 -18.67
CA ASN A 288 6.14 -13.27 -19.68
C ASN A 288 6.38 -14.65 -20.30
N GLU A 289 5.96 -15.73 -19.63
CA GLU A 289 5.93 -17.09 -20.19
C GLU A 289 4.71 -17.31 -21.09
N ILE A 290 3.67 -16.46 -20.97
CA ILE A 290 2.42 -16.57 -21.73
C ILE A 290 2.40 -15.59 -22.92
N VAL A 291 2.72 -14.32 -22.65
CA VAL A 291 2.63 -13.20 -23.59
C VAL A 291 3.84 -12.27 -23.40
N PRO A 292 5.05 -12.68 -23.81
CA PRO A 292 6.21 -11.80 -23.75
C PRO A 292 6.03 -10.59 -24.67
N LEU A 293 6.52 -9.44 -24.23
CA LEU A 293 6.50 -8.21 -25.03
C LEU A 293 7.40 -8.35 -26.29
N PRO A 294 7.09 -7.66 -27.39
CA PRO A 294 7.97 -7.60 -28.56
C PRO A 294 9.41 -7.18 -28.19
N PRO A 295 10.44 -7.68 -28.91
CA PRO A 295 10.36 -8.45 -30.15
C PRO A 295 10.18 -9.97 -29.96
N ALA A 296 9.97 -10.46 -28.74
CA ALA A 296 9.85 -11.88 -28.48
C ALA A 296 8.63 -12.50 -29.18
N LYS A 297 8.83 -13.71 -29.73
CA LYS A 297 7.74 -14.51 -30.33
C LYS A 297 6.85 -15.09 -29.24
N LEU A 298 5.58 -15.25 -29.54
CA LEU A 298 4.63 -15.87 -28.61
C LEU A 298 4.95 -17.38 -28.45
N PRO A 299 5.10 -17.86 -27.21
CA PRO A 299 5.23 -19.29 -26.94
C PRO A 299 3.90 -20.02 -27.11
N ALA A 300 3.90 -21.35 -27.14
CA ALA A 300 2.65 -22.11 -27.06
C ALA A 300 1.97 -21.86 -25.71
N TRP A 301 0.65 -21.66 -25.72
CA TRP A 301 -0.15 -21.45 -24.51
C TRP A 301 -1.51 -22.13 -24.66
N ASP A 302 -1.95 -22.81 -23.61
CA ASP A 302 -3.18 -23.60 -23.57
C ASP A 302 -4.41 -22.81 -23.10
N GLY A 303 -4.27 -21.49 -22.89
CA GLY A 303 -5.34 -20.62 -22.42
C GLY A 303 -5.55 -20.62 -20.91
N LYS A 304 -4.69 -21.29 -20.13
CA LYS A 304 -4.82 -21.40 -18.66
C LYS A 304 -3.79 -20.56 -17.91
N LEU A 305 -4.14 -20.17 -16.69
CA LEU A 305 -3.26 -19.46 -15.77
C LEU A 305 -2.94 -20.38 -14.58
N LYS A 306 -1.68 -20.42 -14.13
CA LYS A 306 -1.23 -21.24 -13.00
C LYS A 306 -2.08 -20.95 -11.76
N TRP A 307 -2.38 -19.67 -11.52
CA TRP A 307 -3.23 -19.25 -10.40
C TRP A 307 -4.64 -19.86 -10.43
N VAL A 308 -5.24 -20.01 -11.62
CA VAL A 308 -6.58 -20.61 -11.77
C VAL A 308 -6.52 -22.11 -11.47
N GLU A 309 -5.50 -22.80 -11.98
CA GLU A 309 -5.29 -24.23 -11.73
C GLU A 309 -5.04 -24.51 -10.25
N GLU A 310 -4.17 -23.73 -9.60
CA GLU A 310 -3.90 -23.82 -8.16
C GLU A 310 -5.17 -23.59 -7.33
N ARG A 311 -5.99 -22.59 -7.73
CA ARG A 311 -7.26 -22.31 -7.05
C ARG A 311 -8.26 -23.45 -7.21
N GLN A 312 -8.34 -24.07 -8.39
CA GLN A 312 -9.23 -25.20 -8.64
C GLN A 312 -8.78 -26.46 -7.91
N ALA A 313 -7.47 -26.72 -7.86
CA ALA A 313 -6.90 -27.84 -7.13
C ALA A 313 -7.17 -27.73 -5.62
N ASN A 314 -7.18 -26.49 -5.08
CA ASN A 314 -7.57 -26.17 -3.70
C ASN A 314 -6.94 -27.08 -2.63
N ILE A 315 -5.69 -27.51 -2.87
CA ILE A 315 -5.01 -28.50 -2.02
C ILE A 315 -4.83 -27.91 -0.62
N PRO A 316 -5.37 -28.56 0.44
CA PRO A 316 -5.25 -28.03 1.79
C PRO A 316 -3.80 -28.13 2.29
N PRO A 317 -3.24 -27.07 2.88
CA PRO A 317 -1.98 -27.16 3.59
C PRO A 317 -2.15 -27.98 4.88
N PRO A 318 -1.05 -28.41 5.53
CA PRO A 318 -1.12 -29.09 6.81
C PRO A 318 -1.96 -28.30 7.83
N LYS A 319 -2.95 -28.97 8.43
CA LYS A 319 -3.73 -28.38 9.52
C LYS A 319 -2.85 -28.29 10.77
N PRO A 320 -2.78 -27.13 11.45
CA PRO A 320 -2.05 -27.01 12.71
C PRO A 320 -2.65 -27.94 13.76
N SER A 321 -1.79 -28.65 14.50
CA SER A 321 -2.22 -29.46 15.63
C SER A 321 -2.58 -28.57 16.82
N GLU A 322 -3.49 -29.03 17.68
CA GLU A 322 -3.80 -28.29 18.93
C GLU A 322 -2.55 -28.14 19.80
N ALA A 323 -1.64 -29.13 19.81
CA ALA A 323 -0.37 -29.02 20.52
C ALA A 323 0.52 -27.89 19.98
N LEU A 324 0.55 -27.67 18.66
CA LEU A 324 1.30 -26.56 18.06
C LEU A 324 0.67 -25.21 18.43
N ILE A 325 -0.66 -25.13 18.41
CA ILE A 325 -1.40 -23.92 18.80
C ILE A 325 -1.16 -23.60 20.28
N GLU A 326 -1.24 -24.59 21.17
CA GLU A 326 -0.95 -24.44 22.59
C GLU A 326 0.49 -24.02 22.84
N LEU A 327 1.46 -24.59 22.12
CA LEU A 327 2.87 -24.23 22.21
C LEU A 327 3.09 -22.73 21.89
N LEU A 328 2.59 -22.28 20.73
CA LEU A 328 2.73 -20.89 20.29
C LEU A 328 1.93 -19.91 21.15
N ALA A 329 0.74 -20.30 21.60
CA ALA A 329 -0.05 -19.51 22.52
C ALA A 329 0.68 -19.35 23.87
N LYS A 330 1.21 -20.45 24.43
CA LYS A 330 1.95 -20.43 25.70
C LYS A 330 3.21 -19.58 25.63
N ALA A 331 3.96 -19.64 24.53
CA ALA A 331 5.17 -18.85 24.33
C ALA A 331 4.91 -17.33 24.48
N MET A 332 3.74 -16.87 24.02
CA MET A 332 3.31 -15.48 24.10
C MET A 332 2.27 -15.23 25.21
N VAL A 333 2.01 -16.21 26.08
CA VAL A 333 1.00 -16.17 27.16
C VAL A 333 -0.38 -15.72 26.65
N LEU A 334 -0.85 -16.37 25.59
CA LEU A 334 -2.14 -16.15 24.94
C LEU A 334 -3.14 -17.24 25.36
N ASP A 335 -4.42 -16.92 25.26
CA ASP A 335 -5.49 -17.92 25.29
C ASP A 335 -5.48 -18.73 23.97
N PRO A 336 -5.22 -20.05 23.99
CA PRO A 336 -5.16 -20.85 22.77
C PRO A 336 -6.51 -20.91 22.02
N LYS A 337 -7.64 -20.65 22.68
CA LYS A 337 -8.98 -20.67 22.06
C LYS A 337 -9.29 -19.39 21.29
N THR A 338 -8.65 -18.28 21.62
CA THR A 338 -8.97 -16.97 21.00
C THR A 338 -7.76 -16.27 20.39
N GLY A 339 -6.55 -16.73 20.73
CA GLY A 339 -5.28 -16.06 20.47
C GLY A 339 -5.09 -14.76 21.26
N LYS A 340 -6.03 -14.38 22.14
CA LYS A 340 -5.97 -13.11 22.86
C LYS A 340 -4.95 -13.17 24.00
N PRO A 341 -4.24 -12.08 24.29
CA PRO A 341 -3.28 -12.06 25.38
C PRO A 341 -3.94 -12.22 26.74
N LEU A 342 -3.34 -13.07 27.59
CA LEU A 342 -3.72 -13.25 28.98
C LEU A 342 -2.89 -12.34 29.91
N PRO A 343 -3.35 -12.09 31.15
CA PRO A 343 -2.55 -11.38 32.15
C PRO A 343 -1.15 -12.01 32.28
N GLY A 344 -0.11 -11.18 32.17
CA GLY A 344 1.29 -11.64 32.21
C GLY A 344 1.93 -11.85 30.83
N SER A 345 1.17 -11.74 29.73
CA SER A 345 1.77 -11.71 28.39
C SER A 345 2.62 -10.46 28.17
N PRO A 346 3.77 -10.58 27.46
CA PRO A 346 4.55 -9.41 27.05
C PRO A 346 3.76 -8.45 26.17
N VAL A 347 2.69 -8.94 25.52
CA VAL A 347 1.79 -8.15 24.67
C VAL A 347 0.46 -7.81 25.37
N TYR A 348 0.30 -8.19 26.64
CA TYR A 348 -0.86 -7.79 27.45
C TYR A 348 -0.68 -6.37 27.95
N ARG A 349 -1.63 -5.50 27.60
CA ARG A 349 -1.83 -4.24 28.33
C ARG A 349 -2.96 -4.42 29.33
N LYS A 350 -2.68 -4.20 30.62
CA LYS A 350 -3.75 -4.02 31.62
C LYS A 350 -4.64 -2.89 31.13
N LYS A 351 -5.95 -3.10 31.10
CA LYS A 351 -6.93 -2.01 30.93
C LYS A 351 -6.94 -1.15 32.21
N ASN A 352 -5.93 -0.30 32.38
CA ASN A 352 -5.88 0.75 33.40
C ASN A 352 -5.35 2.00 32.64
N GLN A 353 -5.98 3.19 32.59
CA GLN A 353 -7.07 3.83 33.33
C GLN A 353 -7.89 4.67 32.34
#